data_AF-A0A8J7CGR3-F1
#
_entry.id   AF-A0A8J7CGR3-F1
#
_cell.length_a   1.000
_cell.length_b   1.000
_cell.length_c   1.000
_cell.angle_alpha   90.00
_cell.angle_beta   90.00
_cell.angle_gamma   90.00
#
_symmetry.space_group_name_H-M   'P 1'
#
loop_
_entity.id
_entity.type
_entity.pdbx_description
1 polymer ?
#
loop_
_entity_poly.entity_id
_entity_poly.type
_entity_poly.pdbx_seq_one_letter_code
_entity_poly.pdbx_strand_id
1 'polypeptide(L)'
;MNVFPFSAIFRAPLSGDVAQEIAPDFAGVPAIERRVTAEVASYGSQLGTILDAVAAMAERDPGLAADPRIARALALRAKVEAVKAEETARLGDRAQQMLDSLHRADPAAHAALIAAEARR
;
A
#
# COMPACT_ATOMS: atom_id res chain seq x y z
N MET A 1 -13.83 -4.69 -6.61
CA MET A 1 -13.49 -5.72 -5.62
C MET A 1 -12.07 -5.46 -5.19
N ASN A 2 -11.86 -4.68 -4.12
CA ASN A 2 -10.53 -4.28 -3.68
C ASN A 2 -10.06 -5.24 -2.58
N VAL A 3 -9.00 -5.99 -2.86
CA VAL A 3 -8.36 -6.90 -1.91
C VAL A 3 -7.29 -6.12 -1.16
N PHE A 4 -7.53 -5.80 0.11
CA PHE A 4 -6.55 -5.17 0.99
C PHE A 4 -5.57 -6.24 1.54
N PRO A 5 -4.23 -6.08 1.41
CA PRO A 5 -3.26 -7.15 1.65
C PRO A 5 -2.77 -7.24 3.11
N PHE A 6 -3.68 -7.17 4.10
CA PHE A 6 -3.33 -7.37 5.51
C PHE A 6 -4.37 -8.21 6.28
N SER A 7 -4.79 -9.34 5.72
CA SER A 7 -5.40 -10.41 6.53
C SER A 7 -4.29 -11.36 6.97
N ALA A 8 -3.84 -11.28 8.22
CA ALA A 8 -3.00 -12.31 8.81
C ALA A 8 -3.87 -13.56 9.05
N ILE A 9 -3.88 -14.48 8.08
CA ILE A 9 -4.63 -15.74 8.20
C ILE A 9 -3.82 -16.67 9.11
N PHE A 10 -4.15 -16.70 10.40
CA PHE A 10 -3.59 -17.68 11.34
C PHE A 10 -4.38 -19.00 11.24
N ARG A 11 -3.74 -20.08 10.77
CA ARG A 11 -4.38 -21.40 10.57
C ARG A 11 -4.07 -22.34 11.73
N ALA A 12 -5.02 -22.50 12.66
CA ALA A 12 -5.00 -23.57 13.67
C ALA A 12 -5.86 -24.76 13.21
N PRO A 13 -5.40 -26.02 13.35
CA PRO A 13 -6.15 -27.18 12.90
C PRO A 13 -7.36 -27.34 13.84
N LEU A 14 -8.59 -27.26 13.29
CA LEU A 14 -9.91 -27.30 13.96
C LEU A 14 -10.63 -25.96 14.16
N SER A 15 -10.06 -24.81 13.78
CA SER A 15 -10.84 -23.58 13.65
C SER A 15 -11.29 -23.43 12.20
N GLY A 16 -12.60 -23.35 11.95
CA GLY A 16 -13.13 -22.93 10.65
C GLY A 16 -12.53 -21.59 10.24
N ASP A 17 -12.67 -21.21 8.97
CA ASP A 17 -12.17 -19.95 8.42
C ASP A 17 -12.74 -18.74 9.20
N VAL A 18 -12.07 -18.36 10.28
CA VAL A 18 -12.36 -17.11 10.98
C VAL A 18 -11.54 -16.05 10.29
N ALA A 19 -12.16 -15.34 9.34
CA ALA A 19 -11.65 -14.05 8.91
C ALA A 19 -11.79 -13.08 10.08
N GLN A 20 -10.79 -13.06 10.97
CA GLN A 20 -10.72 -12.04 12.01
C GLN A 20 -10.28 -10.73 11.33
N GLU A 21 -11.21 -9.79 11.27
CA GLU A 21 -10.88 -8.40 10.97
C GLU A 21 -10.08 -7.86 12.15
N ILE A 22 -8.75 -7.92 12.06
CA ILE A 22 -7.86 -7.29 13.04
C ILE A 22 -7.90 -5.79 12.77
N ALA A 23 -8.93 -5.13 13.28
CA ALA A 23 -8.96 -3.67 13.35
C ALA A 23 -7.96 -3.21 14.43
N PRO A 24 -7.15 -2.16 14.17
CA PRO A 24 -6.29 -1.59 15.19
C PRO A 24 -7.13 -1.14 16.39
N ASP A 25 -6.59 -1.28 17.60
CA ASP A 25 -7.26 -0.81 18.81
C ASP A 25 -7.32 0.72 18.77
N PHE A 26 -8.53 1.26 18.67
CA PHE A 26 -8.74 2.68 18.47
C PHE A 26 -8.82 3.37 19.84
N ALA A 27 -7.92 4.33 20.10
CA ALA A 27 -7.98 5.14 21.32
C ALA A 27 -9.21 6.08 21.37
N GLY A 28 -9.87 6.29 20.22
CA GLY A 28 -11.12 7.08 20.07
C GLY A 28 -12.36 6.20 19.94
N VAL A 29 -13.49 6.80 19.51
CA VAL A 29 -14.74 6.05 19.27
C VAL A 29 -14.54 5.16 18.03
N PRO A 30 -14.53 3.81 18.16
CA PRO A 30 -14.15 2.92 17.06
C PRO A 30 -15.00 3.07 15.80
N ALA A 31 -16.29 3.38 15.96
CA ALA A 31 -17.19 3.61 14.84
C ALA A 31 -16.82 4.86 14.04
N ILE A 32 -16.30 5.90 14.70
CA ILE A 32 -15.85 7.13 14.04
C ILE A 32 -14.53 6.85 13.32
N GLU A 33 -13.56 6.23 13.99
CA GLU A 33 -12.25 5.95 13.40
C GLU A 33 -12.33 5.04 12.16
N ARG A 34 -13.21 4.03 12.20
CA ARG A 34 -13.49 3.20 11.02
C ARG A 34 -14.03 4.02 9.86
N ARG A 35 -15.00 4.90 10.11
CA ARG A 35 -15.58 5.76 9.07
C ARG A 35 -14.55 6.74 8.51
N VAL A 36 -13.73 7.37 9.36
CA VAL A 36 -12.65 8.25 8.91
C VAL A 36 -11.65 7.50 8.03
N THR A 37 -11.19 6.34 8.48
CA THR A 37 -10.18 5.54 7.75
C THR A 37 -10.73 5.01 6.42
N ALA A 38 -12.02 4.65 6.36
CA ALA A 38 -12.65 4.10 5.17
C ALA A 38 -13.13 5.16 4.18
N GLU A 39 -13.71 6.26 4.65
CA GLU A 39 -14.39 7.27 3.82
C GLU A 39 -13.49 8.48 3.51
N VAL A 40 -12.52 8.81 4.36
CA VAL A 40 -11.71 10.04 4.21
C VAL A 40 -10.31 9.71 3.68
N ALA A 41 -9.50 9.05 4.49
CA ALA A 41 -8.13 8.68 4.14
C ALA A 41 -7.59 7.67 5.14
N SER A 42 -6.84 6.69 4.66
CA SER A 42 -6.08 5.80 5.54
C SER A 42 -5.03 6.60 6.32
N TYR A 43 -4.64 6.13 7.51
CA TYR A 43 -3.59 6.81 8.30
C TYR A 43 -2.28 6.98 7.52
N GLY A 44 -1.92 6.02 6.67
CA GLY A 44 -0.75 6.14 5.80
C GLY A 44 -0.87 7.31 4.80
N SER A 45 -2.06 7.54 4.25
CA SER A 45 -2.30 8.69 3.38
C SER A 45 -2.29 10.00 4.15
N GLN A 46 -2.91 10.05 5.34
CA GLN A 46 -2.90 11.25 6.19
C GLN A 46 -1.47 11.66 6.59
N LEU A 47 -0.65 10.69 7.03
CA LEU A 47 0.76 10.91 7.35
C LEU A 47 1.58 11.30 6.13
N GLY A 48 1.31 10.71 4.97
CA GLY A 48 1.91 11.11 3.69
C GLY A 48 1.71 12.60 3.40
N THR A 49 0.45 13.08 3.51
CA THR A 49 0.12 14.49 3.32
C THR A 49 0.88 15.41 4.28
N ILE A 50 1.01 15.01 5.55
CA ILE A 50 1.78 15.80 6.54
C ILE A 50 3.27 15.82 6.19
N LEU A 51 3.85 14.68 5.80
CA LEU A 51 5.26 14.60 5.41
C LEU A 51 5.57 15.40 4.14
N ASP A 52 4.65 15.43 3.18
CA ASP A 52 4.77 16.26 1.98
C ASP A 52 4.70 17.76 2.32
N ALA A 53 3.80 18.15 3.23
CA ALA A 53 3.75 19.54 3.71
C ALA A 53 5.04 19.95 4.42
N VAL A 54 5.59 19.06 5.28
CA VAL A 54 6.88 19.28 5.95
C VAL A 54 8.02 19.41 4.93
N ALA A 55 8.05 18.57 3.90
CA ALA A 55 9.03 18.68 2.82
C ALA A 55 8.94 20.02 2.08
N ALA A 56 7.73 20.42 1.69
CA ALA A 56 7.50 21.69 0.99
C ALA A 56 7.90 22.91 1.85
N MET A 57 7.74 22.85 3.17
CA MET A 57 8.23 23.89 4.08
C MET A 57 9.76 23.91 4.16
N ALA A 58 10.40 22.74 4.31
CA ALA A 58 11.85 22.61 4.39
C ALA A 58 12.56 23.05 3.09
N GLU A 59 11.95 22.85 1.93
CA GLU A 59 12.46 23.31 0.63
C GLU A 59 12.54 24.85 0.55
N ARG A 60 11.66 25.56 1.26
CA ARG A 60 11.59 27.04 1.23
C ARG A 60 12.48 27.71 2.27
N ASP A 61 12.87 26.99 3.32
CA ASP A 61 13.71 27.50 4.40
C ASP A 61 14.85 26.51 4.71
N PRO A 62 16.08 26.81 4.27
CA PRO A 62 17.26 25.99 4.55
C PRO A 62 17.54 25.83 6.06
N GLY A 63 17.12 26.78 6.89
CA GLY A 63 17.25 26.69 8.35
C GLY A 63 16.33 25.61 8.94
N LEU A 64 15.12 25.43 8.39
CA LEU A 64 14.23 24.33 8.75
C LEU A 64 14.77 22.98 8.27
N ALA A 65 15.36 22.91 7.08
CA ALA A 65 15.98 21.68 6.57
C ALA A 65 17.15 21.20 7.46
N ALA A 66 17.87 22.13 8.09
CA ALA A 66 18.96 21.83 9.01
C ALA A 66 18.48 21.39 10.41
N ASP A 67 17.20 21.57 10.76
CA ASP A 67 16.65 21.09 12.03
C ASP A 67 16.63 19.54 12.04
N PRO A 68 17.26 18.88 13.03
CA PRO A 68 17.35 17.42 13.08
C PRO A 68 15.99 16.70 13.06
N ARG A 69 14.92 17.33 13.57
CA ARG A 69 13.57 16.76 13.59
C ARG A 69 12.95 16.74 12.19
N ILE A 70 13.16 17.83 11.44
CA ILE A 70 12.72 17.94 10.04
C ILE A 70 13.56 17.00 9.17
N ALA A 71 14.88 17.00 9.32
CA ALA A 71 15.76 16.08 8.61
C ALA A 71 15.35 14.61 8.82
N ARG A 72 14.96 14.23 10.05
CA ARG A 72 14.42 12.89 10.36
C ARG A 72 13.10 12.61 9.64
N ALA A 73 12.19 13.58 9.57
CA ALA A 73 10.93 13.43 8.84
C ALA A 73 11.16 13.27 7.33
N LEU A 74 12.08 14.04 6.73
CA LEU A 74 12.45 13.92 5.32
C LEU A 74 13.09 12.56 5.02
N ALA A 75 13.98 12.08 5.90
CA ALA A 75 14.57 10.76 5.78
C ALA A 75 13.54 9.63 5.88
N LEU A 76 12.54 9.77 6.78
CA LEU A 76 11.43 8.82 6.87
C LEU A 76 10.60 8.80 5.58
N ARG A 77 10.25 9.97 5.06
CA ARG A 77 9.52 10.10 3.80
C ARG A 77 10.27 9.42 2.66
N ALA A 78 11.57 9.68 2.50
CA ALA A 78 12.39 9.06 1.46
C ALA A 78 12.41 7.52 1.56
N LYS A 79 12.50 6.97 2.78
CA LYS A 79 12.43 5.51 2.99
C LYS A 79 11.08 4.93 2.59
N VAL A 80 9.98 5.60 2.94
CA VAL A 80 8.63 5.16 2.57
C VAL A 80 8.48 5.14 1.05
N GLU A 81 8.93 6.19 0.35
CA GLU A 81 8.86 6.24 -1.11
C GLU A 81 9.75 5.19 -1.78
N ALA A 82 10.93 4.89 -1.22
CA ALA A 82 11.78 3.81 -1.71
C ALA A 82 11.08 2.44 -1.61
N VAL A 83 10.43 2.13 -0.49
CA VAL A 83 9.68 0.88 -0.32
C VAL A 83 8.49 0.79 -1.27
N LYS A 84 7.75 1.89 -1.48
CA LYS A 84 6.65 1.93 -2.45
C LYS A 84 7.14 1.67 -3.88
N ALA A 85 8.27 2.27 -4.26
CA ALA A 85 8.87 2.07 -5.57
C ALA A 85 9.32 0.62 -5.75
N GLU A 86 9.96 0.02 -4.74
CA GLU A 86 10.37 -1.38 -4.75
C GLU A 86 9.18 -2.33 -4.90
N GLU A 87 8.10 -2.15 -4.13
CA GLU A 87 6.92 -3.01 -4.23
C GLU A 87 6.18 -2.83 -5.56
N THR A 88 6.16 -1.62 -6.11
CA THR A 88 5.59 -1.37 -7.44
C THR A 88 6.38 -2.11 -8.52
N ALA A 89 7.71 -2.10 -8.45
CA ALA A 89 8.57 -2.86 -9.36
C ALA A 89 8.30 -4.37 -9.25
N ARG A 90 8.23 -4.90 -8.01
CA ARG A 90 7.91 -6.31 -7.74
C ARG A 90 6.53 -6.73 -8.25
N LEU A 91 5.56 -5.81 -8.29
CA LEU A 91 4.23 -6.10 -8.85
C LEU A 91 4.32 -6.40 -10.36
N GLY A 92 5.14 -5.64 -11.09
CA GLY A 92 5.42 -5.89 -12.51
C GLY A 92 6.06 -7.27 -12.72
N ASP A 93 7.07 -7.61 -11.93
CA ASP A 93 7.74 -8.92 -12.01
C ASP A 93 6.77 -10.07 -11.73
N ARG A 94 5.92 -9.94 -10.70
CA ARG A 94 4.89 -10.94 -10.36
C ARG A 94 3.86 -11.08 -11.48
N ALA A 95 3.41 -9.96 -12.06
CA ALA A 95 2.48 -9.97 -13.19
C ALA A 95 3.09 -10.70 -14.39
N GLN A 96 4.36 -10.43 -14.71
CA GLN A 96 5.07 -11.13 -15.78
C GLN A 96 5.15 -12.64 -15.51
N GLN A 97 5.55 -13.04 -14.31
CA GLN A 97 5.62 -14.47 -13.94
C GLN A 97 4.26 -15.17 -14.02
N MET A 98 3.18 -14.47 -13.64
CA MET A 98 1.81 -14.98 -13.78
C MET A 98 1.42 -15.14 -15.24
N LEU A 99 1.73 -14.17 -16.10
CA LEU A 99 1.48 -14.24 -17.53
C LEU A 99 2.28 -15.37 -18.19
N ASP A 100 3.55 -15.54 -17.86
CA ASP A 100 4.40 -16.63 -18.35
C ASP A 100 3.86 -18.01 -17.92
N SER A 101 3.32 -18.09 -16.70
CA SER A 101 2.70 -19.30 -16.18
C SER A 101 1.38 -19.60 -16.89
N LEU A 102 0.55 -18.57 -17.14
CA LEU A 102 -0.68 -18.70 -17.93
C LEU A 102 -0.37 -19.14 -19.35
N HIS A 103 0.64 -18.55 -20.01
CA HIS A 103 1.04 -18.91 -21.36
C HIS A 103 1.43 -20.39 -21.48
N ARG A 104 2.17 -20.92 -20.48
CA ARG A 104 2.58 -22.32 -20.46
C ARG A 104 1.43 -23.29 -20.17
N ALA A 105 0.48 -22.91 -19.31
CA ALA A 105 -0.63 -23.77 -18.91
C ALA A 105 -1.80 -23.73 -19.89
N ASP A 106 -2.12 -22.56 -20.42
CA ASP A 106 -3.22 -22.30 -21.35
C ASP A 106 -2.86 -21.15 -22.31
N PRO A 107 -2.24 -21.48 -23.47
CA PRO A 107 -1.86 -20.49 -24.48
C PRO A 107 -3.06 -19.72 -25.04
N ALA A 108 -4.24 -20.33 -25.10
CA ALA A 108 -5.44 -19.71 -25.66
C ALA A 108 -6.00 -18.65 -24.70
N ALA A 109 -6.09 -18.97 -23.40
CA ALA A 109 -6.50 -18.01 -22.38
C ALA A 109 -5.51 -16.85 -22.26
N HIS A 110 -4.21 -17.13 -22.36
CA HIS A 110 -3.19 -16.07 -22.42
C HIS A 110 -3.42 -15.13 -23.63
N ALA A 111 -3.59 -15.68 -24.83
CA ALA A 111 -3.83 -14.87 -26.04
C ALA A 111 -5.11 -14.03 -25.93
N ALA A 112 -6.18 -14.60 -25.36
CA ALA A 112 -7.43 -13.89 -25.12
C ALA A 112 -7.25 -12.71 -24.15
N LEU A 113 -6.49 -12.89 -23.07
CA LEU A 113 -6.18 -11.84 -22.10
C LEU A 113 -5.39 -10.70 -22.74
N ILE A 114 -4.31 -11.01 -23.47
CA ILE A 114 -3.51 -9.99 -24.17
C ILE A 114 -4.35 -9.22 -25.20
N ALA A 115 -5.22 -9.92 -25.95
CA ALA A 115 -6.14 -9.28 -26.89
C ALA A 115 -7.23 -8.44 -26.21
N ALA A 116 -7.60 -8.76 -24.96
CA ALA A 116 -8.53 -7.94 -24.18
C ALA A 116 -7.85 -6.65 -23.70
N GLU A 117 -6.64 -6.73 -23.17
CA GLU A 117 -5.88 -5.55 -22.71
C GLU A 117 -5.48 -4.63 -23.87
N ALA A 118 -5.13 -5.16 -25.05
CA ALA A 118 -4.80 -4.34 -26.22
C ALA A 118 -5.97 -3.49 -26.77
N ARG A 119 -7.21 -3.78 -26.34
CA ARG A 119 -8.43 -3.03 -26.73
C ARG A 119 -8.85 -2.00 -25.69
N ARG A 120 -8.12 -1.90 -24.59
CA ARG A 120 -8.42 -1.04 -23.44
C ARG A 120 -7.70 0.29 -23.58
#